data_AF-A0AAP2Z8I7-F1
#
_entry.id   AF-A0AAP2Z8I7-F1
#
_cell.length_a   1.000
_cell.length_b   1.000
_cell.length_c   1.000
_cell.angle_alpha   90.00
_cell.angle_beta   90.00
_cell.angle_gamma   90.00
#
_symmetry.space_group_name_H-M   'P 1'
#
loop_
_entity.id
_entity.type
_entity.pdbx_description
1 polymer ?
#
loop_
_entity_poly.entity_id
_entity_poly.type
_entity_poly.pdbx_seq_one_letter_code
_entity_poly.pdbx_strand_id
1 'polypeptide(L)'
;MNRTKLVSLAVGLVAVVALVTASGAFSGLAADRSIDISVVDDDEAYLKIDGVGEKFNATEGDPVDTLEITNQFSEEADLTIELEDSPEGFDKDDFESDLESELKPGEDNTYTLEANCTASGEVTVTITAETDSAEVTANDRSFHLECE
;
A
#
# COMPACT_ATOMS: atom_id res chain seq x y z
N MET A 1 29.47 -34.05 61.42
CA MET A 1 28.74 -33.15 60.50
C MET A 1 27.67 -33.95 59.78
N ASN A 2 26.40 -33.62 60.04
CA ASN A 2 25.27 -34.45 59.62
C ASN A 2 25.03 -34.32 58.12
N ARG A 3 25.24 -35.42 57.39
CA ARG A 3 25.09 -35.52 55.92
C ARG A 3 23.75 -34.99 55.43
N THR A 4 22.70 -35.11 56.24
CA THR A 4 21.36 -34.58 55.97
C THR A 4 21.28 -33.05 55.96
N LYS A 5 22.05 -32.35 56.79
CA LYS A 5 22.12 -30.87 56.78
C LYS A 5 22.84 -30.34 55.54
N LEU A 6 23.83 -31.07 55.04
CA LEU A 6 24.57 -30.75 53.81
C LEU A 6 23.69 -30.91 52.57
N VAL A 7 22.86 -31.95 52.52
CA VAL A 7 21.91 -32.18 51.41
C VAL A 7 20.82 -31.11 51.39
N SER A 8 20.23 -30.75 52.54
CA SER A 8 19.23 -29.67 52.58
C SER A 8 19.80 -28.30 52.21
N LEU A 9 21.06 -28.02 52.58
CA LEU A 9 21.72 -26.79 52.18
C LEU A 9 21.94 -26.74 50.66
N ALA A 10 22.38 -27.84 50.06
CA ALA A 10 22.59 -27.93 48.62
C ALA A 10 21.29 -27.78 47.82
N VAL A 11 20.19 -28.43 48.26
CA VAL A 11 18.88 -28.33 47.61
C VAL A 11 18.31 -26.91 47.72
N GLY A 12 18.44 -26.27 48.89
CA GLY A 12 18.01 -24.88 49.08
C GLY A 12 18.77 -23.90 48.18
N LEU A 13 20.08 -24.12 47.99
CA LEU A 13 20.92 -23.23 47.18
C LEU A 13 20.59 -23.35 45.68
N VAL A 14 20.23 -24.53 45.19
CA VAL A 14 19.75 -24.74 43.82
C VAL A 14 18.39 -24.06 43.57
N ALA A 15 17.49 -24.10 44.55
CA ALA A 15 16.17 -23.47 44.44
C ALA A 15 16.24 -21.94 44.36
N VAL A 16 17.19 -21.31 45.06
CA VAL A 16 17.39 -19.85 45.01
C VAL A 16 17.94 -19.40 43.64
N VAL A 17 18.81 -20.20 43.01
CA VAL A 17 19.35 -19.90 41.68
C VAL A 17 18.26 -19.97 40.60
N ALA A 18 17.32 -20.90 40.71
CA ALA A 18 16.21 -21.06 39.75
C ALA A 18 15.19 -19.90 39.78
N LEU A 19 15.05 -19.21 40.92
CA LEU A 19 14.12 -18.08 41.07
C LEU A 19 14.66 -16.77 40.48
N VAL A 20 15.99 -16.60 40.42
CA VAL A 20 16.61 -15.37 39.89
C VAL A 20 16.67 -15.38 38.35
N THR A 21 16.59 -16.55 37.71
CA THR A 21 16.50 -16.67 36.24
C THR A 21 15.09 -16.41 35.68
N ALA A 22 14.07 -16.24 36.53
CA ALA A 22 12.69 -16.06 36.10
C ALA A 22 12.30 -14.60 35.76
N SER A 23 13.16 -13.60 36.05
CA SER A 23 12.85 -12.19 35.78
C SER A 23 13.47 -11.63 34.48
N GLY A 24 14.19 -12.45 33.71
CA GLY A 24 14.82 -12.03 32.45
C GLY A 24 13.99 -12.23 31.18
N ALA A 25 12.77 -12.78 31.28
CA ALA A 25 11.99 -13.21 30.11
C ALA A 25 10.99 -12.17 29.56
N PHE A 26 11.13 -10.90 29.94
CA PHE A 26 10.42 -9.79 29.30
C PHE A 26 11.44 -8.88 28.60
N SER A 27 12.07 -9.38 27.55
CA SER A 27 12.68 -8.54 26.53
C SER A 27 11.95 -8.78 25.24
N GLY A 28 11.39 -7.70 24.68
CA GLY A 28 10.79 -7.70 23.36
C GLY A 28 9.27 -7.64 23.40
N LEU A 29 8.75 -6.45 23.68
CA LEU A 29 7.73 -5.87 22.81
C LEU A 29 8.12 -4.40 22.68
N ALA A 30 9.16 -4.16 21.87
CA ALA A 30 9.13 -2.96 21.06
C ALA A 30 7.86 -3.13 20.23
N ALA A 31 6.84 -2.32 20.51
CA ALA A 31 5.76 -2.12 19.58
C ALA A 31 6.38 -1.41 18.38
N ASP A 32 7.03 -2.18 17.53
CA ASP A 32 7.03 -1.91 16.10
C ASP A 32 5.54 -1.75 15.80
N ARG A 33 5.11 -0.52 15.50
CA ARG A 33 3.85 -0.32 14.81
C ARG A 33 4.09 -0.93 13.44
N SER A 34 3.95 -2.25 13.36
CA SER A 34 3.79 -2.94 12.10
C SER A 34 2.53 -2.33 11.51
N ILE A 35 2.72 -1.47 10.51
CA ILE A 35 1.67 -1.14 9.56
C ILE A 35 1.29 -2.52 9.00
N ASP A 36 0.11 -2.98 9.39
CA ASP A 36 -0.46 -4.22 8.89
C ASP A 36 -0.88 -3.90 7.47
N ILE A 37 0.05 -4.09 6.53
CA ILE A 37 -0.23 -4.02 5.10
C ILE A 37 -1.10 -5.24 4.80
N SER A 38 -2.40 -5.10 5.07
CA SER A 38 -3.40 -6.00 4.50
C SER A 38 -3.47 -5.68 3.03
N VAL A 39 -2.66 -6.40 2.25
CA VAL A 39 -2.97 -6.64 0.84
C VAL A 39 -4.27 -7.42 0.86
N VAL A 40 -5.39 -6.70 0.80
CA VAL A 40 -6.68 -7.33 0.59
C VAL A 40 -6.63 -7.89 -0.83
N ASP A 41 -7.13 -9.11 -1.03
CA ASP A 41 -7.33 -9.70 -2.37
C ASP A 41 -8.33 -8.89 -3.22
N ASP A 42 -8.90 -7.81 -2.64
CA ASP A 42 -9.94 -6.94 -3.18
C ASP A 42 -9.63 -5.49 -2.78
N ASP A 43 -8.75 -4.86 -3.55
CA ASP A 43 -8.42 -3.43 -3.47
C ASP A 43 -9.63 -2.51 -3.72
N GLU A 44 -10.72 -3.03 -4.31
CA GLU A 44 -11.98 -2.28 -4.48
C GLU A 44 -12.67 -1.94 -3.15
N ALA A 45 -12.28 -2.59 -2.04
CA ALA A 45 -12.85 -2.35 -0.72
C ALA A 45 -12.47 -0.98 -0.13
N TYR A 46 -11.34 -0.43 -0.54
CA TYR A 46 -10.80 0.83 -0.01
C TYR A 46 -10.69 1.91 -1.09
N LEU A 47 -10.42 1.52 -2.33
CA LEU A 47 -10.42 2.40 -3.49
C LEU A 47 -11.27 1.79 -4.58
N LYS A 48 -12.30 2.50 -5.05
CA LYS A 48 -12.94 2.11 -6.31
C LYS A 48 -12.04 2.59 -7.45
N ILE A 49 -11.63 1.72 -8.35
CA ILE A 49 -10.80 2.09 -9.51
C ILE A 49 -11.52 1.62 -10.78
N ASP A 50 -12.14 2.55 -11.50
CA ASP A 50 -12.76 2.30 -12.80
C ASP A 50 -11.76 2.63 -13.93
N GLY A 51 -11.91 1.98 -15.09
CA GLY A 51 -11.01 2.13 -16.25
C GLY A 51 -9.94 1.04 -16.39
N VAL A 52 -9.73 0.21 -15.36
CA VAL A 52 -8.76 -0.90 -15.40
C VAL A 52 -9.18 -1.96 -16.42
N GLY A 53 -8.27 -2.32 -17.32
CA GLY A 53 -8.47 -3.27 -18.41
C GLY A 53 -9.32 -2.73 -19.57
N GLU A 54 -9.77 -1.48 -19.49
CA GLU A 54 -10.52 -0.85 -20.57
C GLU A 54 -9.61 -0.41 -21.72
N LYS A 55 -10.25 -0.13 -22.85
CA LYS A 55 -9.60 0.38 -24.06
C LYS A 55 -10.11 1.78 -24.33
N PHE A 56 -9.19 2.73 -24.40
CA PHE A 56 -9.49 4.11 -24.71
C PHE A 56 -8.92 4.46 -26.08
N ASN A 57 -9.75 5.06 -26.92
CA ASN A 57 -9.29 5.61 -28.20
C ASN A 57 -8.74 7.01 -27.94
N ALA A 58 -7.51 7.22 -28.35
CA ALA A 58 -6.76 8.43 -28.17
C ALA A 58 -6.47 9.06 -29.54
N THR A 59 -6.70 10.36 -29.65
CA THR A 59 -6.33 11.18 -30.81
C THR A 59 -5.26 12.17 -30.38
N GLU A 60 -4.30 12.47 -31.26
CA GLU A 60 -3.17 13.35 -30.93
C GLU A 60 -3.65 14.72 -30.40
N GLY A 61 -3.24 15.04 -29.17
CA GLY A 61 -3.56 16.30 -28.48
C GLY A 61 -4.99 16.40 -27.94
N ASP A 62 -5.80 15.34 -28.04
CA ASP A 62 -7.11 15.28 -27.39
C ASP A 62 -6.98 14.63 -26.00
N PRO A 63 -7.58 15.23 -24.97
CA PRO A 63 -7.57 14.67 -23.62
C PRO A 63 -8.50 13.45 -23.52
N VAL A 64 -8.05 12.43 -22.81
CA VAL A 64 -8.75 11.16 -22.63
C VAL A 64 -8.88 10.85 -21.14
N ASP A 65 -10.10 10.69 -20.66
CA ASP A 65 -10.36 10.22 -19.29
C ASP A 65 -10.06 8.73 -19.21
N THR A 66 -9.10 8.33 -18.36
CA THR A 66 -8.57 6.95 -18.34
C THR A 66 -8.90 6.20 -17.06
N LEU A 67 -8.72 6.84 -15.91
CA LEU A 67 -8.98 6.22 -14.60
C LEU A 67 -9.87 7.12 -13.78
N GLU A 68 -10.86 6.54 -13.12
CA GLU A 68 -11.67 7.20 -12.09
C GLU A 68 -11.41 6.48 -10.77
N ILE A 69 -10.92 7.23 -9.77
CA ILE A 69 -10.56 6.67 -8.47
C ILE A 69 -11.45 7.29 -7.40
N THR A 70 -12.20 6.47 -6.68
CA THR A 70 -13.05 6.89 -5.57
C THR A 70 -12.48 6.44 -4.24
N ASN A 71 -12.32 7.36 -3.30
CA ASN A 71 -11.98 7.04 -1.92
C ASN A 71 -13.17 6.37 -1.20
N GLN A 72 -13.03 5.10 -0.80
CA GLN A 72 -14.02 4.40 0.03
C GLN A 72 -13.66 4.32 1.52
N PHE A 73 -12.52 4.87 1.94
CA PHE A 73 -12.18 5.04 3.34
C PHE A 73 -13.22 5.93 4.04
N SER A 74 -13.40 5.72 5.34
CA SER A 74 -14.21 6.61 6.17
C SER A 74 -13.49 7.91 6.54
N GLU A 75 -12.23 8.06 6.12
CA GLU A 75 -11.33 9.19 6.40
C GLU A 75 -10.80 9.76 5.07
N GLU A 76 -10.25 10.97 5.13
CA GLU A 76 -9.54 11.58 3.99
C GLU A 76 -8.30 10.75 3.66
N ALA A 77 -8.00 10.59 2.37
CA ALA A 77 -6.89 9.80 1.89
C ALA A 77 -6.02 10.60 0.94
N ASP A 78 -4.72 10.55 1.17
CA ASP A 78 -3.67 11.05 0.29
C ASP A 78 -3.40 10.00 -0.80
N LEU A 79 -3.78 10.30 -2.03
CA LEU A 79 -3.65 9.42 -3.18
C LEU A 79 -2.38 9.79 -3.97
N THR A 80 -1.60 8.78 -4.34
CA THR A 80 -0.42 8.91 -5.21
C THR A 80 -0.50 7.87 -6.33
N ILE A 81 -0.28 8.31 -7.57
CA ILE A 81 -0.23 7.45 -8.75
C ILE A 81 1.19 7.49 -9.33
N GLU A 82 1.76 6.31 -9.51
CA GLU A 82 3.07 6.12 -10.12
C GLU A 82 2.92 5.39 -11.46
N LEU A 83 3.45 5.98 -12.53
CA LEU A 83 3.51 5.36 -13.85
C LEU A 83 4.66 4.34 -13.89
N GLU A 84 4.35 3.07 -14.12
CA GLU A 84 5.33 1.98 -14.15
C GLU A 84 5.79 1.65 -15.56
N ASP A 85 4.85 1.56 -16.50
CA ASP A 85 5.14 1.25 -17.92
C ASP A 85 4.14 1.99 -18.82
N SER A 86 4.63 2.45 -19.97
CA SER A 86 3.83 3.19 -20.94
C SER A 86 4.33 2.96 -22.38
N PRO A 87 3.44 3.12 -23.39
CA PRO A 87 3.88 3.11 -24.78
C PRO A 87 4.73 4.33 -25.12
N GLU A 88 5.53 4.24 -26.19
CA GLU A 88 6.34 5.37 -26.65
C GLU A 88 5.47 6.61 -26.94
N GLY A 89 5.91 7.75 -26.40
CA GLY A 89 5.17 9.02 -26.49
C GLY A 89 4.11 9.20 -25.41
N PHE A 90 4.12 8.39 -24.35
CA PHE A 90 3.33 8.62 -23.16
C PHE A 90 4.22 8.64 -21.93
N ASP A 91 4.20 9.75 -21.21
CA ASP A 91 4.98 9.98 -20.00
C ASP A 91 4.06 10.49 -18.87
N LYS A 92 4.55 10.45 -17.64
CA LYS A 92 3.83 10.96 -16.47
C LYS A 92 3.41 12.44 -16.59
N ASP A 93 4.14 13.21 -17.40
CA ASP A 93 3.91 14.64 -17.61
C ASP A 93 2.75 14.90 -18.57
N ASP A 94 2.22 13.85 -19.23
CA ASP A 94 1.07 13.91 -20.12
C ASP A 94 -0.27 13.82 -19.37
N PHE A 95 -0.24 13.50 -18.07
CA PHE A 95 -1.44 13.59 -17.24
C PHE A 95 -1.77 15.06 -16.93
N GLU A 96 -3.00 15.47 -17.28
CA GLU A 96 -3.49 16.82 -16.97
C GLU A 96 -3.80 16.99 -15.48
N SER A 97 -4.29 15.91 -14.86
CA SER A 97 -4.58 15.86 -13.43
C SER A 97 -3.29 15.59 -12.64
N ASP A 98 -3.13 16.28 -11.50
CA ASP A 98 -2.05 15.97 -10.55
C ASP A 98 -2.15 14.49 -10.15
N LEU A 99 -1.04 13.75 -10.29
CA LEU A 99 -0.91 12.35 -9.87
C LEU A 99 -0.89 12.19 -8.34
N GLU A 100 -0.98 13.30 -7.61
CA GLU A 100 -1.09 13.38 -6.16
C GLU A 100 -2.35 14.17 -5.82
N SER A 101 -3.25 13.60 -5.00
CA SER A 101 -4.50 14.28 -4.62
C SER A 101 -5.05 13.84 -3.27
N GLU A 102 -5.61 14.77 -2.52
CA GLU A 102 -6.36 14.48 -1.29
C GLU A 102 -7.84 14.24 -1.62
N LEU A 103 -8.36 13.05 -1.29
CA LEU A 103 -9.76 12.68 -1.52
C LEU A 103 -10.48 12.49 -0.20
N LYS A 104 -11.63 13.17 -0.01
CA LYS A 104 -12.50 12.92 1.14
C LYS A 104 -13.23 11.58 1.01
N PRO A 105 -13.83 11.08 2.10
CA PRO A 105 -14.69 9.90 2.05
C PRO A 105 -15.79 10.03 0.99
N GLY A 106 -15.77 9.12 0.02
CA GLY A 106 -16.72 9.08 -1.10
C GLY A 106 -16.47 10.11 -2.21
N GLU A 107 -15.38 10.86 -2.15
CA GLU A 107 -14.93 11.74 -3.24
C GLU A 107 -14.18 10.92 -4.29
N ASP A 108 -14.38 11.29 -5.55
CA ASP A 108 -13.71 10.71 -6.71
C ASP A 108 -12.86 11.75 -7.43
N ASN A 109 -11.83 11.27 -8.13
CA ASN A 109 -11.05 12.06 -9.06
C ASN A 109 -10.86 11.29 -10.37
N THR A 110 -10.97 12.01 -11.48
CA THR A 110 -10.76 11.47 -12.82
C THR A 110 -9.38 11.90 -13.32
N TYR A 111 -8.61 10.93 -13.79
CA TYR A 111 -7.28 11.13 -14.34
C TYR A 111 -7.36 11.18 -15.85
N THR A 112 -7.14 12.38 -16.36
CA THR A 112 -7.16 12.68 -17.79
C THR A 112 -5.74 12.71 -18.33
N LEU A 113 -5.53 12.06 -19.46
CA LEU A 113 -4.25 11.95 -20.15
C LEU A 113 -4.33 12.67 -21.50
N GLU A 114 -3.42 13.60 -21.76
CA GLU A 114 -3.24 14.18 -23.09
C GLU A 114 -2.43 13.20 -23.95
N ALA A 115 -3.01 12.72 -25.04
CA ALA A 115 -2.35 11.70 -25.83
C ALA A 115 -1.44 12.30 -26.91
N ASN A 116 -0.12 12.08 -26.84
CA ASN A 116 0.81 12.42 -27.93
C ASN A 116 0.85 11.37 -29.06
N CYS A 117 0.00 10.34 -28.98
CA CYS A 117 -0.32 9.35 -30.02
C CYS A 117 0.85 8.92 -30.94
N THR A 118 2.00 8.56 -30.36
CA THR A 118 3.14 8.06 -31.13
C THR A 118 3.10 6.53 -31.29
N ALA A 119 2.54 5.81 -30.30
CA ALA A 119 2.32 4.37 -30.35
C ALA A 119 1.12 3.96 -29.48
N SER A 120 0.38 2.94 -29.90
CA SER A 120 -0.67 2.31 -29.07
C SER A 120 -0.06 1.25 -28.15
N GLY A 121 -0.61 1.09 -26.95
CA GLY A 121 -0.06 0.14 -25.98
C GLY A 121 -0.79 0.12 -24.66
N GLU A 122 -0.28 -0.70 -23.75
CA GLU A 122 -0.75 -0.80 -22.38
C GLU A 122 -0.02 0.24 -21.53
N VAL A 123 -0.76 0.95 -20.69
CA VAL A 123 -0.26 1.82 -19.64
C VAL A 123 -0.47 1.10 -18.33
N THR A 124 0.59 0.96 -17.52
CA THR A 124 0.55 0.32 -16.21
C THR A 124 0.90 1.33 -15.13
N VAL A 125 0.07 1.39 -14.09
CA VAL A 125 0.25 2.29 -12.94
C VAL A 125 0.16 1.52 -11.63
N THR A 126 0.86 2.04 -10.63
CA THR A 126 0.67 1.69 -9.23
C THR A 126 -0.02 2.84 -8.52
N ILE A 127 -1.06 2.52 -7.75
CA ILE A 127 -1.88 3.50 -7.02
C ILE A 127 -1.72 3.24 -5.53
N THR A 128 -1.33 4.26 -4.78
CA THR A 128 -1.19 4.20 -3.31
C THR A 128 -2.15 5.21 -2.68
N ALA A 129 -2.93 4.78 -1.70
CA ALA A 129 -3.71 5.66 -0.84
C ALA A 129 -3.28 5.51 0.61
N GLU A 130 -2.90 6.62 1.22
CA GLU A 130 -2.52 6.72 2.63
C GLU A 130 -3.59 7.49 3.41
N THR A 131 -3.88 7.01 4.61
CA THR A 131 -4.70 7.68 5.62
C THR A 131 -3.91 7.68 6.94
N ASP A 132 -4.37 8.43 7.94
CA ASP A 132 -3.76 8.40 9.29
C ASP A 132 -3.70 6.98 9.91
N SER A 133 -4.58 6.08 9.47
CA SER A 133 -4.83 4.77 10.10
C SER A 133 -4.38 3.59 9.26
N ALA A 134 -4.26 3.74 7.94
CA ALA A 134 -4.05 2.66 6.99
C ALA A 134 -3.42 3.15 5.69
N GLU A 135 -2.71 2.26 5.01
CA GLU A 135 -2.14 2.45 3.68
C GLU A 135 -2.60 1.27 2.80
N VAL A 136 -3.00 1.55 1.57
CA VAL A 136 -3.39 0.55 0.57
C VAL A 136 -2.67 0.85 -0.74
N THR A 137 -2.06 -0.19 -1.33
CA THR A 137 -1.39 -0.10 -2.64
C THR A 137 -2.02 -1.08 -3.61
N ALA A 138 -2.55 -0.55 -4.72
CA ALA A 138 -3.03 -1.31 -5.87
C ALA A 138 -1.96 -1.30 -6.96
N ASN A 139 -1.20 -2.39 -7.04
CA ASN A 139 -0.14 -2.59 -8.03
C ASN A 139 -0.71 -3.10 -9.36
N ASP A 140 0.09 -2.99 -10.43
CA ASP A 140 -0.15 -3.59 -11.74
C ASP A 140 -1.53 -3.23 -12.34
N ARG A 141 -2.01 -2.00 -12.11
CA ARG A 141 -3.28 -1.52 -12.69
C ARG A 141 -3.02 -1.03 -14.10
N SER A 142 -3.56 -1.73 -15.09
CA SER A 142 -3.32 -1.39 -16.48
C SER A 142 -4.59 -1.01 -17.24
N PHE A 143 -4.43 -0.16 -18.25
CA PHE A 143 -5.44 0.15 -19.27
C PHE A 143 -4.77 0.27 -20.64
N HIS A 144 -5.56 0.19 -21.70
CA HIS A 144 -5.02 0.18 -23.06
C HIS A 144 -5.37 1.47 -23.81
N LEU A 145 -4.37 2.07 -24.45
CA LEU A 145 -4.52 3.23 -25.33
C LEU A 145 -4.39 2.79 -26.79
N GLU A 146 -5.44 3.01 -27.57
CA GLU A 146 -5.45 2.82 -29.01
C GLU A 146 -5.35 4.20 -29.69
N CYS A 147 -4.29 4.43 -30.46
CA CYS A 147 -4.08 5.69 -31.18
C CYS A 147 -4.76 5.60 -32.55
N GLU A 148 -5.61 6.57 -32.88
CA GLU A 148 -6.34 6.66 -34.16
C GLU A 148 -5.76 7.68 -35.15
#